data_AF-A0AA38WRG4-F1
#
_entry.id   AF-A0AA38WRG4-F1
#
_cell.length_a   1.000
_cell.length_b   1.000
_cell.length_c   1.000
_cell.angle_alpha   90.00
_cell.angle_beta   90.00
_cell.angle_gamma   90.00
#
_symmetry.space_group_name_H-M   'P 1'
#
loop_
_entity.id
_entity.type
_entity.pdbx_description
1 polymer ?
#
loop_
_entity_poly.entity_id
_entity_poly.type
_entity_poly.pdbx_seq_one_letter_code
_entity_poly.pdbx_strand_id
1 'polypeptide(L)'
;MARVSEFQHQLGCLSEEESWLLFKKVAFSIWKQKEGGKHQTVVEKICSEDTIGDDIEGLRVYAIWGMGGMGKTTLTQLVYNHERVKAHFELQAWVYVSNDFQVTKLTRGILESLDKNSPYEIRQLDVMQVELQRKLEGKRFLIVLDDVWIEDKDMKKWKT
;
A
#
# COMPACT_ATOMS: atom_id res chain seq x y z
N MET A 1 14.43 -23.98 -21.89
CA MET A 1 13.15 -23.24 -21.91
C MET A 1 12.58 -23.28 -20.50
N ALA A 2 12.79 -22.23 -19.70
CA ALA A 2 12.29 -22.17 -18.34
C ALA A 2 10.83 -21.68 -18.36
N ARG A 3 9.92 -22.49 -17.84
CA ARG A 3 8.55 -22.08 -17.53
C ARG A 3 8.64 -21.07 -16.38
N VAL A 4 8.21 -19.84 -16.65
CA VAL A 4 7.94 -18.85 -15.60
C VAL A 4 6.67 -19.33 -14.90
N SER A 5 6.79 -19.72 -13.63
CA SER A 5 5.66 -20.06 -12.78
C SER A 5 4.83 -18.80 -12.54
N GLU A 6 3.54 -18.91 -12.83
CA GLU A 6 2.53 -17.88 -12.58
C GLU A 6 2.38 -17.73 -11.05
N PHE A 7 2.93 -16.64 -10.50
CA PHE A 7 2.85 -16.34 -9.08
C PHE A 7 1.42 -15.91 -8.74
N GLN A 8 0.67 -16.75 -8.02
CA GLN A 8 -0.59 -16.35 -7.41
C GLN A 8 -0.31 -15.51 -6.16
N HIS A 9 -0.42 -14.19 -6.29
CA HIS A 9 -0.45 -13.28 -5.16
C HIS A 9 -1.79 -13.42 -4.42
N GLN A 10 -1.78 -13.73 -3.12
CA GLN A 10 -2.98 -13.61 -2.29
C GLN A 10 -3.20 -12.12 -1.97
N LEU A 11 -4.19 -11.52 -2.63
CA LEU A 11 -4.70 -10.19 -2.30
C LEU A 11 -5.56 -10.29 -1.03
N GLY A 12 -5.07 -9.76 0.08
CA GLY A 12 -5.91 -9.48 1.24
C GLY A 12 -6.82 -8.28 0.98
N CYS A 13 -7.91 -8.50 0.24
CA CYS A 13 -8.96 -7.49 0.07
C CYS A 13 -9.88 -7.51 1.30
N LEU A 14 -9.94 -6.40 2.02
CA LEU A 14 -11.03 -6.16 2.96
C LEU A 14 -12.34 -6.06 2.17
N SER A 15 -13.49 -6.45 2.71
CA SER A 15 -14.79 -6.13 2.09
C SER A 15 -15.14 -4.64 2.25
N GLU A 16 -16.23 -4.17 1.63
CA GLU A 16 -16.68 -2.77 1.78
C GLU A 16 -17.06 -2.53 3.24
N GLU A 17 -17.69 -3.53 3.85
CA GLU A 17 -18.10 -3.54 5.24
C GLU A 17 -16.89 -3.55 6.17
N GLU A 18 -15.83 -4.30 5.85
CA GLU A 18 -14.60 -4.34 6.64
C GLU A 18 -13.77 -3.06 6.47
N SER A 19 -13.71 -2.51 5.25
CA SER A 19 -13.09 -1.21 4.96
C SER A 19 -13.84 -0.09 5.68
N TRP A 20 -15.18 -0.16 5.71
CA TRP A 20 -16.04 0.76 6.42
C TRP A 20 -15.96 0.58 7.94
N LEU A 21 -15.83 -0.64 8.43
CA LEU A 21 -15.61 -0.93 9.85
C LEU A 21 -14.23 -0.44 10.29
N LEU A 22 -13.21 -0.56 9.45
CA LEU A 22 -11.88 0.01 9.67
C LEU A 22 -11.91 1.53 9.64
N PHE A 23 -12.59 2.13 8.65
CA PHE A 23 -12.77 3.57 8.59
C PHE A 23 -13.53 4.08 9.81
N LYS A 24 -14.65 3.46 10.19
CA LYS A 24 -15.38 3.78 11.42
C LYS A 24 -14.52 3.57 12.65
N LYS A 25 -13.80 2.46 12.77
CA LYS A 25 -12.92 2.22 13.92
C LYS A 25 -11.84 3.28 14.02
N VAL A 26 -11.19 3.69 12.94
CA VAL A 26 -10.14 4.72 13.00
C VAL A 26 -10.72 6.13 13.15
N ALA A 27 -11.73 6.50 12.37
CA ALA A 27 -12.39 7.81 12.43
C ALA A 27 -13.10 8.03 13.77
N PHE A 28 -13.73 7.01 14.34
CA PHE A 28 -14.32 7.06 15.69
C PHE A 28 -13.32 6.75 16.80
N SER A 29 -12.20 6.04 16.61
CA SER A 29 -11.15 5.95 17.63
C SER A 29 -10.48 7.29 17.91
N ILE A 30 -10.46 8.20 16.93
CA ILE A 30 -10.07 9.60 17.15
C ILE A 30 -11.08 10.34 18.04
N TRP A 31 -12.33 9.85 18.15
CA TRP A 31 -13.41 10.53 18.88
C TRP A 31 -13.98 9.77 20.10
N LYS A 32 -13.65 8.50 20.29
CA LYS A 32 -14.26 7.65 21.32
C LYS A 32 -13.19 6.93 22.12
N GLN A 33 -12.70 7.62 23.14
CA GLN A 33 -12.33 6.94 24.38
C GLN A 33 -13.56 6.17 24.90
N LYS A 34 -13.30 4.94 25.39
CA LYS A 34 -14.22 3.91 25.96
C LYS A 34 -15.07 3.18 24.88
N GLU A 35 -15.02 1.85 24.75
CA GLU A 35 -15.04 0.79 25.77
C GLU A 35 -14.33 -0.52 25.32
N GLY A 36 -13.68 -1.20 26.29
CA GLY A 36 -14.01 -2.59 26.64
C GLY A 36 -13.59 -3.81 25.81
N GLY A 37 -12.84 -3.70 24.71
CA GLY A 37 -12.28 -4.86 23.99
C GLY A 37 -11.01 -4.47 23.26
N LYS A 38 -10.04 -5.39 23.03
CA LYS A 38 -8.80 -5.09 22.28
C LYS A 38 -9.14 -4.62 20.85
N HIS A 39 -9.38 -3.32 20.69
CA HIS A 39 -9.56 -2.67 19.41
C HIS A 39 -8.17 -2.30 18.90
N GLN A 40 -7.60 -3.16 18.06
CA GLN A 40 -6.33 -2.86 17.42
C GLN A 40 -6.56 -1.83 16.31
N THR A 41 -5.77 -0.76 16.30
CA THR A 41 -5.85 0.32 15.31
C THR A 41 -5.19 -0.08 13.99
N VAL A 42 -5.50 0.63 12.90
CA VAL A 42 -4.82 0.42 11.59
C VAL A 42 -3.30 0.62 11.71
N VAL A 43 -2.87 1.60 12.50
CA VAL A 43 -1.45 1.87 12.77
C VAL A 43 -0.80 0.67 13.46
N GLU A 44 -1.44 0.10 14.48
CA GLU A 44 -0.93 -1.08 15.18
C GLU A 44 -0.85 -2.31 14.28
N LYS A 45 -1.83 -2.50 13.38
CA LYS A 45 -1.83 -3.62 12.43
C LYS A 45 -0.72 -3.49 11.38
N ILE A 46 -0.50 -2.29 10.85
CA ILE A 46 0.56 -2.05 9.85
C ILE A 46 1.95 -2.11 10.48
N CYS A 47 2.09 -1.71 11.76
CA CYS A 47 3.35 -1.76 12.49
C CYS A 47 3.53 -3.04 13.34
N SER A 48 2.69 -4.07 13.17
CA SER A 48 2.86 -5.31 13.94
C SER A 48 4.04 -6.11 13.40
N GLU A 49 4.78 -6.75 14.30
CA GLU A 49 5.85 -7.70 14.00
C GLU A 49 5.25 -9.11 14.06
N ASP A 50 4.32 -9.44 13.16
CA ASP A 50 3.80 -10.81 13.10
C ASP A 50 4.82 -11.70 12.38
N THR A 51 5.17 -12.82 13.00
CA THR A 51 6.14 -13.81 12.52
C THR A 51 5.84 -14.23 11.08
N ILE A 52 6.89 -14.19 10.26
CA ILE A 52 6.92 -14.63 8.86
C ILE A 52 6.29 -16.01 8.78
N GLY A 53 5.07 -16.08 8.26
CA GLY A 53 4.36 -17.32 7.94
C GLY A 53 3.95 -17.27 6.48
N ASP A 54 4.59 -18.11 5.68
CA ASP A 54 4.28 -18.60 4.32
C ASP A 54 3.72 -17.66 3.21
N ASP A 55 3.63 -16.35 3.44
CA ASP A 55 3.50 -15.34 2.38
C ASP A 55 4.88 -14.73 2.10
N ILE A 56 5.21 -14.49 0.82
CA ILE A 56 6.47 -13.93 0.29
C ILE A 56 7.21 -13.12 1.37
N GLU A 57 8.24 -13.76 1.98
CA GLU A 57 8.72 -13.55 3.35
C GLU A 57 8.86 -12.06 3.80
N GLY A 58 7.74 -11.41 4.15
CA GLY A 58 7.73 -10.07 4.74
C GLY A 58 6.99 -8.96 3.97
N LEU A 59 6.37 -9.22 2.82
CA LEU A 59 5.55 -8.21 2.12
C LEU A 59 4.07 -8.29 2.54
N ARG A 60 3.53 -7.19 3.08
CA ARG A 60 2.10 -7.07 3.43
C ARG A 60 1.41 -6.02 2.56
N VAL A 61 0.26 -6.38 2.00
CA VAL A 61 -0.56 -5.49 1.16
C VAL A 61 -1.91 -5.24 1.85
N TYR A 62 -2.29 -3.96 1.95
CA TYR A 62 -3.57 -3.54 2.50
C TYR A 62 -4.32 -2.71 1.45
N ALA A 63 -5.57 -3.05 1.17
CA ALA A 63 -6.44 -2.28 0.29
C ALA A 63 -7.46 -1.47 1.10
N ILE A 64 -7.57 -0.17 0.82
CA ILE A 64 -8.64 0.69 1.34
C ILE A 64 -9.53 1.09 0.17
N TRP A 65 -10.76 0.58 0.13
CA TRP A 65 -11.70 0.86 -0.94
C TRP A 65 -13.07 1.25 -0.40
N GLY A 66 -13.92 1.77 -1.28
CA GLY A 66 -15.25 2.28 -0.96
C GLY A 66 -15.63 3.44 -1.86
N MET A 67 -16.85 3.93 -1.74
CA MET A 67 -17.39 5.00 -2.58
C MET A 67 -16.54 6.29 -2.55
N GLY A 68 -16.67 7.08 -3.63
CA GLY A 68 -16.09 8.43 -3.69
C GLY A 68 -16.57 9.31 -2.53
N GLY A 69 -15.72 10.21 -2.04
CA GLY A 69 -16.07 11.14 -0.96
C GLY A 69 -16.04 10.57 0.46
N MET A 70 -15.76 9.28 0.65
CA MET A 70 -15.72 8.62 1.97
C MET A 70 -14.47 8.95 2.81
N GLY A 71 -13.57 9.81 2.35
CA GLY A 71 -12.35 10.18 3.10
C GLY A 71 -11.27 9.10 3.14
N LYS A 72 -11.24 8.15 2.19
CA LYS A 72 -10.23 7.08 2.10
C LYS A 72 -8.81 7.64 2.07
N THR A 73 -8.53 8.54 1.13
CA THR A 73 -7.25 9.23 1.02
C THR A 73 -6.91 9.99 2.31
N THR A 74 -7.90 10.62 2.96
CA THR A 74 -7.72 11.29 4.26
C THR A 74 -7.32 10.31 5.36
N LEU A 75 -7.97 9.16 5.46
CA LEU A 75 -7.59 8.11 6.41
C LEU A 75 -6.16 7.63 6.15
N THR A 76 -5.81 7.36 4.89
CA THR A 76 -4.45 6.96 4.51
C THR A 76 -3.43 8.05 4.87
N GLN A 77 -3.77 9.34 4.71
CA GLN A 77 -2.91 10.46 5.09
C GLN A 77 -2.67 10.50 6.60
N LEU A 78 -3.70 10.25 7.41
CA LEU A 78 -3.57 10.19 8.86
C LEU A 78 -2.67 9.03 9.30
N VAL A 79 -2.81 7.85 8.69
CA VAL A 79 -1.98 6.67 8.98
C VAL A 79 -0.53 6.91 8.55
N TYR A 80 -0.31 7.34 7.31
CA TYR A 80 1.02 7.61 6.76
C TYR A 80 1.78 8.66 7.57
N ASN A 81 1.07 9.69 8.06
CA ASN A 81 1.71 10.75 8.84
C ASN A 81 1.88 10.44 10.34
N HIS A 82 1.32 9.33 10.82
CA HIS A 82 1.34 8.95 12.23
C HIS A 82 2.78 8.68 12.71
N GLU A 83 3.14 9.19 13.89
CA GLU A 83 4.52 9.11 14.42
C GLU A 83 5.04 7.68 14.52
N ARG A 84 4.21 6.74 15.02
CA ARG A 84 4.56 5.32 15.08
C ARG A 84 4.87 4.71 13.70
N VAL A 85 4.11 5.09 12.67
CA VAL A 85 4.37 4.62 11.29
C VAL A 85 5.69 5.18 10.80
N LYS A 86 5.93 6.49 11.04
CA LYS A 86 7.19 7.14 10.68
C LYS A 86 8.42 6.56 11.38
N ALA A 87 8.27 6.12 12.63
CA ALA A 87 9.34 5.48 13.38
C ALA A 87 9.57 4.01 12.97
N HIS A 88 8.52 3.32 12.50
CA HIS A 88 8.59 1.90 12.17
C HIS A 88 9.20 1.63 10.78
N PHE A 89 8.86 2.46 9.79
CA PHE A 89 9.33 2.34 8.41
C PHE A 89 10.47 3.31 8.10
N GLU A 90 11.60 2.76 7.68
CA GLU A 90 12.80 3.51 7.27
C GLU A 90 12.57 4.26 5.96
N LEU A 91 11.77 3.69 5.07
CA LEU A 91 11.43 4.25 3.78
C LEU A 91 9.92 4.39 3.63
N GLN A 92 9.49 5.55 3.15
CA GLN A 92 8.08 5.82 2.87
C GLN A 92 7.94 6.48 1.51
N ALA A 93 7.06 5.94 0.69
CA ALA A 93 6.66 6.53 -0.58
C ALA A 93 5.16 6.68 -0.63
N TRP A 94 4.70 7.82 -1.14
CA TRP A 94 3.32 8.04 -1.56
C TRP A 94 3.32 8.39 -3.03
N VAL A 95 2.57 7.61 -3.82
CA VAL A 95 2.46 7.82 -5.26
C VAL A 95 0.99 7.79 -5.66
N TYR A 96 0.58 8.80 -6.40
CA TYR A 96 -0.73 8.85 -7.04
C TYR A 96 -0.71 8.00 -8.31
N VAL A 97 -1.69 7.11 -8.45
CA VAL A 97 -1.83 6.25 -9.62
C VAL A 97 -2.71 6.96 -10.64
N SER A 98 -2.11 7.37 -11.76
CA SER A 98 -2.86 8.02 -12.84
C SER A 98 -3.76 7.03 -13.57
N ASN A 99 -4.87 7.54 -14.14
CA ASN A 99 -5.78 6.78 -15.00
C ASN A 99 -5.07 6.05 -16.15
N ASP A 100 -4.00 6.61 -16.70
CA ASP A 100 -3.10 5.94 -17.65
C ASP A 100 -2.06 5.11 -16.86
N PHE A 101 -2.48 3.95 -16.36
CA PHE A 101 -1.64 3.07 -15.56
C PHE A 101 -0.45 2.57 -16.39
N GLN A 102 0.75 3.08 -16.08
CA GLN A 102 2.00 2.62 -16.67
C GLN A 102 3.00 2.27 -15.58
N VAL A 103 3.40 1.00 -15.54
CA VAL A 103 4.36 0.47 -14.55
C VAL A 103 5.65 1.28 -14.54
N THR A 104 6.13 1.73 -15.71
CA THR A 104 7.29 2.62 -15.86
C THR A 104 7.12 3.96 -15.13
N LYS A 105 5.97 4.62 -15.31
CA LYS A 105 5.67 5.90 -14.64
C LYS A 105 5.52 5.71 -13.13
N LEU A 106 4.88 4.62 -12.72
CA LEU A 106 4.69 4.29 -11.31
C LEU A 106 6.02 3.98 -10.61
N THR A 107 6.87 3.15 -11.22
CA THR A 107 8.19 2.80 -10.67
C THR A 107 9.05 4.05 -10.48
N ARG A 108 9.05 4.95 -11.47
CA ARG A 108 9.70 6.26 -11.34
C ARG A 108 9.11 7.07 -10.19
N GLY A 109 7.78 7.19 -10.11
CA GLY A 109 7.13 7.94 -9.04
C GLY A 109 7.47 7.43 -7.65
N ILE A 110 7.64 6.11 -7.48
CA ILE A 110 8.12 5.52 -6.22
C ILE A 110 9.56 5.95 -5.94
N LEU A 111 10.46 5.84 -6.92
CA LEU A 111 11.86 6.26 -6.77
C LEU A 111 11.99 7.74 -6.39
N GLU A 112 11.23 8.63 -7.02
CA GLU A 112 11.16 10.07 -6.71
C GLU A 112 10.62 10.32 -5.30
N SER A 113 9.60 9.57 -4.89
CA SER A 113 8.98 9.71 -3.57
C SER A 113 9.93 9.26 -2.44
N LEU A 114 10.72 8.22 -2.69
CA LEU A 114 11.76 7.71 -1.77
C LEU A 114 12.99 8.63 -1.67
N ASP A 115 13.27 9.42 -2.72
CA ASP A 115 14.46 10.26 -2.81
C ASP A 115 14.12 11.61 -3.45
N LYS A 116 13.50 12.49 -2.64
CA LYS A 116 12.99 13.80 -3.07
C LYS A 116 14.06 14.75 -3.60
N ASN A 117 15.34 14.45 -3.37
CA ASN A 117 16.46 15.30 -3.76
C ASN A 117 17.12 14.86 -5.07
N SER A 118 16.72 13.71 -5.62
CA SER A 118 17.26 13.18 -6.87
C SER A 118 16.16 13.16 -7.93
N PRO A 119 16.19 14.06 -8.93
CA PRO A 119 15.28 13.95 -10.06
C PRO A 119 15.56 12.64 -10.82
N TYR A 120 14.53 11.82 -10.99
CA TYR A 120 14.62 10.57 -11.73
C TYR A 120 14.17 10.76 -13.17
N GLU A 121 15.11 10.56 -14.10
CA GLU A 121 14.76 10.47 -15.51
C GLU A 121 14.07 9.14 -15.80
N ILE A 122 13.09 9.14 -16.72
CA ILE A 122 12.50 7.88 -17.20
C ILE A 122 13.59 7.11 -17.94
N ARG A 123 13.89 5.90 -17.46
CA ARG A 123 14.80 4.94 -18.09
C ARG A 123 14.04 3.70 -18.51
N GLN A 124 14.77 2.72 -19.06
CA GLN A 124 14.21 1.39 -19.28
C GLN A 124 13.71 0.80 -17.95
N LEU A 125 12.56 0.11 -17.99
CA LEU A 125 11.85 -0.34 -16.80
C LEU A 125 12.69 -1.29 -15.94
N ASP A 126 13.42 -2.19 -16.56
CA ASP A 126 14.34 -3.14 -15.93
C ASP A 126 15.41 -2.42 -15.09
N VAL A 127 16.03 -1.36 -15.64
CA VAL A 127 17.01 -0.54 -14.92
C VAL A 127 16.38 0.10 -13.68
N MET A 128 15.18 0.65 -13.82
CA MET A 128 14.49 1.29 -12.69
C MET A 128 14.02 0.27 -11.64
N GLN A 129 13.62 -0.93 -12.05
CA GLN A 129 13.24 -2.01 -11.13
C GLN A 129 14.44 -2.51 -10.32
N VAL A 130 15.60 -2.69 -10.96
CA VAL A 130 16.85 -3.05 -10.26
C VAL A 130 17.24 -1.96 -9.26
N GLU A 131 17.12 -0.69 -9.66
CA GLU A 131 17.42 0.42 -8.75
C GLU A 131 16.45 0.49 -7.56
N LEU A 132 15.15 0.31 -7.81
CA LEU A 132 14.13 0.28 -6.77
C LEU A 132 14.39 -0.88 -5.80
N GLN A 133 14.65 -2.08 -6.31
CA GLN A 133 15.01 -3.24 -5.50
C GLN A 133 16.20 -2.94 -4.60
N ARG A 134 17.29 -2.40 -5.15
CA ARG A 134 18.49 -2.02 -4.39
C ARG A 134 18.20 -0.98 -3.29
N LYS A 135 17.28 -0.03 -3.52
CA LYS A 135 16.90 0.96 -2.51
C LYS A 135 16.11 0.34 -1.35
N LEU A 136 15.23 -0.61 -1.65
CA LEU A 136 14.33 -1.25 -0.69
C LEU A 136 14.98 -2.42 0.07
N GLU A 137 16.00 -3.04 -0.52
CA GLU A 137 16.68 -4.20 0.04
C GLU A 137 17.14 -3.97 1.48
N GLY A 138 16.78 -4.91 2.36
CA GLY A 138 17.15 -4.90 3.77
C GLY A 138 16.46 -3.85 4.64
N LYS A 139 15.49 -3.09 4.11
CA LYS A 139 14.81 -2.01 4.84
C LYS A 139 13.34 -2.32 5.07
N ARG A 140 12.79 -1.81 6.16
CA ARG A 140 11.33 -1.72 6.34
C ARG A 140 10.80 -0.53 5.53
N PHE A 141 9.95 -0.81 4.55
CA PHE A 141 9.36 0.22 3.70
C PHE A 141 7.83 0.19 3.71
N LEU A 142 7.23 1.36 3.52
CA LEU A 142 5.80 1.55 3.29
C LEU A 142 5.60 2.30 1.98
N ILE A 143 4.85 1.72 1.06
CA ILE A 143 4.50 2.34 -0.22
C ILE A 143 2.97 2.49 -0.27
N VAL A 144 2.51 3.73 -0.41
CA VAL A 144 1.10 4.07 -0.62
C VAL A 144 0.87 4.30 -2.10
N LEU A 145 -0.01 3.48 -2.68
CA LEU A 145 -0.55 3.65 -4.02
C LEU A 145 -1.94 4.26 -3.87
N ASP A 146 -2.06 5.57 -4.12
CA ASP A 146 -3.31 6.31 -3.94
C ASP A 146 -4.09 6.40 -5.26
N ASP A 147 -5.42 6.35 -5.13
CA ASP A 147 -6.35 6.45 -6.26
C ASP A 147 -6.16 5.37 -7.35
N VAL A 148 -6.00 4.11 -6.92
CA VAL A 148 -5.92 2.97 -7.84
C VAL A 148 -7.29 2.64 -8.40
N TRP A 149 -7.44 2.71 -9.72
CA TRP A 149 -8.66 2.33 -10.43
C TRP A 149 -8.41 1.09 -11.29
N ILE A 150 -9.38 0.18 -11.32
CA ILE A 150 -9.42 -0.95 -12.27
C ILE A 150 -10.40 -0.55 -13.36
N GLU A 151 -9.98 -0.55 -14.63
CA GLU A 151 -10.90 -0.30 -15.74
C GLU A 151 -11.90 -1.46 -15.87
N ASP A 152 -13.17 -1.15 -16.19
CA ASP A 152 -14.23 -2.15 -16.38
C ASP A 152 -13.91 -3.24 -17.42
N LYS A 153 -13.02 -2.93 -18.38
CA LYS A 153 -12.54 -3.90 -19.38
C LYS A 153 -11.72 -5.01 -18.75
N ASP A 154 -10.98 -4.70 -17.68
CA ASP A 154 -10.16 -5.64 -16.92
C ASP A 154 -10.97 -6.38 -15.84
N MET A 155 -12.10 -5.83 -15.37
CA MET A 155 -13.00 -6.55 -14.45
C MET A 155 -13.58 -7.85 -15.03
N LYS A 156 -13.64 -8.00 -16.37
CA LYS A 156 -14.05 -9.25 -17.02
C LYS A 156 -13.03 -10.38 -16.87
N LYS A 157 -11.76 -10.07 -16.55
CA LYS A 157 -10.70 -11.08 -16.34
C LYS A 157 -10.77 -11.75 -14.97
N TRP A 158 -11.40 -11.12 -13.98
CA TRP A 158 -11.40 -11.56 -12.57
C TRP A 158 -12.72 -12.21 -12.13
N LYS A 159 -13.66 -12.41 -13.07
CA LYS A 159 -14.92 -13.15 -12.86
C LYS A 159 -14.91 -14.53 -13.52
N THR A 160 -13.81 -15.27 -13.41
CA THR A 160 -13.78 -16.69 -13.82
C THR A 160 -13.62 -17.55 -12.58
#